data_AF-C0QHX9-F1
#
_entry.id   AF-C0QHX9-F1
#
_cell.length_a   1.000
_cell.length_b   1.000
_cell.length_c   1.000
_cell.angle_alpha   90.00
_cell.angle_beta   90.00
_cell.angle_gamma   90.00
#
_symmetry.space_group_name_H-M   'P 1'
#
loop_
_entity.id
_entity.type
_entity.pdbx_description
1 polymer ?
#
loop_
_entity_poly.entity_id
_entity_poly.type
_entity_poly.pdbx_seq_one_letter_code
_entity_poly.pdbx_strand_id
1 'polypeptide(L)'
;MPIPYTGEEFTFYNPDGSEVRVRGWGDQFFAVFETLEGYTVVKDPKSGFYHYAELSPDKSTLLPGRIRVGDVPPEQLSLPQHLQIDRQAAKKQARAAEEEAGVRPRWMQRRDEHQQKKARMAPSPDDEDPSPATVGNYVGLCLLIQFPDVPGTIDSGKIDNFCNQTEYSEFGNNGSVRDYFYDISDGKLTYMNRVTAYYTANHNRSHYTNPAISFGMRARELIIEALNDLKNKGFNFSQLTADGSGYVRALNIFYAGARVNNWSEGLWPHSWALASPYTASSNRKFSDYQITNIGSQLTLRTFCHENGHMICDFPDLYDYGGQSSGVGNFCLMCSGGSNVNPTQVCAYLKYDAGWASKLTNLGPGMSVNVSSGKNDFLILKKSNQTEYFIIENRRQNKRDTALPDEGLAIWHVDELGSNDNEQMTLAKHYKCSLEQADGRLDLERRANNGDSTDLFGAPDYRKFGFSTTPNSKWWDGSASGLEITNISAPGVTITVKTQALWQNNREVLRTHAKNSTKSAWAYFKGDSAWNQVSASTTDGCTNLFFTLCEGLANNRKVDVLIKDGKIIQATLK
;
A
#
# COMPACT_ATOMS: atom_id res chain seq x y z
N MET A 1 0.80 -17.65 -1.87
CA MET A 1 1.74 -16.56 -1.55
C MET A 1 0.90 -15.45 -0.99
N PRO A 2 1.39 -14.75 0.04
CA PRO A 2 0.55 -13.79 0.75
C PRO A 2 0.27 -12.54 -0.10
N ILE A 3 1.22 -12.12 -0.94
CA ILE A 3 1.02 -11.06 -1.94
C ILE A 3 0.38 -11.62 -3.22
N PRO A 4 -0.47 -10.84 -3.93
CA PRO A 4 -0.98 -11.19 -5.24
C PRO A 4 0.13 -11.46 -6.28
N TYR A 5 -0.04 -12.51 -7.07
CA TYR A 5 0.81 -12.85 -8.20
C TYR A 5 -0.03 -12.94 -9.47
N THR A 6 0.58 -12.55 -10.59
CA THR A 6 -0.07 -12.48 -11.91
C THR A 6 0.84 -13.14 -12.91
N GLY A 7 0.40 -14.26 -13.47
CA GLY A 7 1.15 -14.94 -14.52
C GLY A 7 2.43 -15.62 -14.05
N GLU A 8 2.56 -15.92 -12.75
CA GLU A 8 3.77 -16.53 -12.20
C GLU A 8 3.79 -18.04 -12.49
N GLU A 9 4.96 -18.59 -12.79
CA GLU A 9 5.10 -20.02 -13.08
C GLU A 9 5.40 -20.85 -11.83
N PHE A 10 4.75 -22.00 -11.74
CA PHE A 10 4.87 -22.96 -10.65
C PHE A 10 5.04 -24.38 -11.21
N THR A 11 5.74 -25.22 -10.46
CA THR A 11 5.74 -26.67 -10.69
C THR A 11 4.91 -27.32 -9.59
N PHE A 12 3.80 -27.93 -9.98
CA PHE A 12 2.97 -28.76 -9.12
C PHE A 12 3.28 -30.23 -9.32
N TYR A 13 2.90 -31.05 -8.34
CA TYR A 13 3.16 -32.48 -8.35
C TYR A 13 1.87 -33.28 -8.15
N ASN A 14 1.72 -34.33 -8.95
CA ASN A 14 0.70 -35.35 -8.78
C ASN A 14 1.11 -36.39 -7.72
N PRO A 15 0.17 -37.22 -7.23
CA PRO A 15 0.47 -38.27 -6.24
C PRO A 15 1.52 -39.31 -6.68
N ASP A 16 1.67 -39.53 -7.98
CA ASP A 16 2.70 -40.41 -8.56
C ASP A 16 4.07 -39.73 -8.75
N GLY A 17 4.18 -38.46 -8.34
CA GLY A 17 5.37 -37.63 -8.49
C GLY A 17 5.52 -36.95 -9.84
N SER A 18 4.58 -37.14 -10.79
CA SER A 18 4.66 -36.47 -12.08
C SER A 18 4.49 -34.96 -11.94
N GLU A 19 5.27 -34.19 -12.70
CA GLU A 19 5.23 -32.73 -12.68
C GLU A 19 4.07 -32.18 -13.53
N VAL A 20 3.52 -31.06 -13.08
CA VAL A 20 2.54 -30.25 -13.80
C VAL A 20 3.01 -28.80 -13.74
N ARG A 21 3.51 -28.28 -14.87
CA ARG A 21 3.91 -26.87 -14.97
C ARG A 21 2.69 -26.00 -15.20
N VAL A 22 2.52 -24.99 -14.36
CA VAL A 22 1.37 -24.09 -14.40
C VAL A 22 1.78 -22.64 -14.32
N ARG A 23 0.94 -21.76 -14.87
CA ARG A 23 0.92 -20.33 -14.63
C ARG A 23 -0.23 -20.00 -13.68
N GLY A 24 0.01 -19.17 -12.67
CA GLY A 24 -0.96 -18.84 -11.63
C GLY A 24 -1.33 -17.36 -11.55
N TRP A 25 -2.58 -17.10 -11.16
CA TRP A 25 -3.12 -15.77 -10.85
C TRP A 25 -3.93 -15.82 -9.57
N GLY A 26 -3.59 -14.98 -8.59
CA GLY A 26 -4.30 -14.90 -7.32
C GLY A 26 -3.36 -14.64 -6.15
N ASP A 27 -3.74 -15.10 -4.96
CA ASP A 27 -3.01 -14.90 -3.70
C ASP A 27 -3.02 -16.19 -2.86
N GLN A 28 -3.05 -16.09 -1.53
CA GLN A 28 -3.13 -17.22 -0.60
C GLN A 28 -4.56 -17.70 -0.29
N PHE A 29 -5.58 -16.89 -0.59
CA PHE A 29 -6.98 -17.16 -0.30
C PHE A 29 -7.75 -17.61 -1.53
N PHE A 30 -7.38 -17.15 -2.72
CA PHE A 30 -7.93 -17.64 -3.97
C PHE A 30 -6.89 -17.58 -5.09
N ALA A 31 -6.84 -18.63 -5.91
CA ALA A 31 -5.96 -18.68 -7.07
C ALA A 31 -6.52 -19.56 -8.19
N VAL A 32 -6.23 -19.16 -9.43
CA VAL A 32 -6.49 -19.93 -10.64
C VAL A 32 -5.16 -20.32 -11.26
N PHE A 33 -5.07 -21.56 -11.73
CA PHE A 33 -3.88 -22.10 -12.37
C PHE A 33 -4.24 -22.62 -13.75
N GLU A 34 -3.37 -22.34 -14.71
CA GLU A 34 -3.45 -22.83 -16.08
C GLU A 34 -2.17 -23.55 -16.45
N THR A 35 -2.24 -24.53 -17.34
CA THR A 35 -1.06 -25.01 -18.07
C THR A 35 -0.38 -23.86 -18.83
N LEU A 36 0.86 -24.06 -19.29
CA LEU A 36 1.58 -23.02 -20.04
C LEU A 36 0.89 -22.66 -21.36
N GLU A 37 0.09 -23.59 -21.89
CA GLU A 37 -0.75 -23.45 -23.06
C GLU A 37 -2.10 -22.76 -22.78
N GLY A 38 -2.43 -22.42 -21.53
CA GLY A 38 -3.63 -21.65 -21.18
C GLY A 38 -4.86 -22.46 -20.80
N TYR A 39 -4.76 -23.79 -20.63
CA TYR A 39 -5.86 -24.60 -20.14
C TYR A 39 -5.92 -24.57 -18.61
N THR A 40 -7.05 -24.12 -18.04
CA THR A 40 -7.29 -24.11 -16.60
C THR A 40 -7.24 -25.51 -16.01
N VAL A 41 -6.59 -25.68 -14.86
CA VAL A 41 -6.44 -26.96 -14.17
C VAL A 41 -6.94 -26.89 -12.74
N VAL A 42 -7.47 -28.01 -12.25
CA VAL A 42 -7.84 -28.18 -10.84
C VAL A 42 -7.42 -29.55 -10.33
N LYS A 43 -7.14 -29.64 -9.03
CA LYS A 43 -6.84 -30.89 -8.35
C LYS A 43 -8.13 -31.63 -8.05
N ASP A 44 -8.26 -32.88 -8.49
CA ASP A 44 -9.37 -33.73 -8.07
C ASP A 44 -9.20 -34.10 -6.58
N PRO A 45 -10.14 -33.73 -5.70
CA PRO A 45 -10.00 -34.01 -4.26
C PRO A 45 -10.05 -35.51 -3.94
N LYS A 46 -10.54 -36.37 -4.84
CA LYS A 46 -10.61 -37.82 -4.62
C LYS A 46 -9.30 -38.52 -4.97
N SER A 47 -8.80 -38.29 -6.18
CA SER A 47 -7.59 -38.95 -6.67
C SER A 47 -6.31 -38.19 -6.32
N GLY A 48 -6.38 -36.88 -6.10
CA GLY A 48 -5.25 -35.99 -5.87
C GLY A 48 -4.53 -35.55 -7.15
N PHE A 49 -4.94 -36.02 -8.33
CA PHE A 49 -4.34 -35.65 -9.61
C PHE A 49 -4.89 -34.34 -10.15
N TYR A 50 -4.08 -33.61 -10.94
CA TYR A 50 -4.55 -32.46 -11.69
C TYR A 50 -5.25 -32.86 -12.98
N HIS A 51 -6.44 -32.29 -13.19
CA HIS A 51 -7.27 -32.46 -14.36
C HIS A 51 -7.49 -31.12 -15.05
N TYR A 52 -7.71 -31.15 -16.36
CA TYR A 52 -8.23 -29.98 -17.05
C TYR A 52 -9.62 -29.65 -16.49
N ALA A 53 -9.85 -28.39 -16.18
CA ALA A 53 -11.03 -27.96 -15.47
C ALA A 53 -12.27 -27.90 -16.38
N GLU A 54 -13.44 -28.13 -15.79
CA GLU A 54 -14.74 -27.84 -16.36
C GLU A 54 -15.47 -26.83 -15.46
N LEU A 55 -16.29 -25.95 -16.03
CA LEU A 55 -17.12 -25.06 -15.22
C LEU A 55 -18.36 -25.80 -14.72
N SER A 56 -18.72 -25.59 -13.46
CA SER A 56 -20.03 -25.98 -12.94
C SER A 56 -21.16 -25.32 -13.76
N PRO A 57 -22.37 -25.92 -13.83
CA PRO A 57 -23.47 -25.37 -14.63
C PRO A 57 -23.85 -23.91 -14.28
N ASP A 58 -23.67 -23.52 -13.02
CA ASP A 58 -23.90 -22.16 -12.51
C ASP A 58 -22.67 -21.25 -12.61
N LYS A 59 -21.55 -21.76 -13.16
CA LYS A 59 -20.25 -21.07 -13.32
C LYS A 59 -19.62 -20.60 -12.00
N SER A 60 -20.04 -21.15 -10.86
CA SER A 60 -19.53 -20.75 -9.55
C SER A 60 -18.25 -21.48 -9.13
N THR A 61 -17.95 -22.63 -9.75
CA THR A 61 -16.87 -23.53 -9.32
C THR A 61 -16.16 -24.15 -10.53
N LEU A 62 -14.84 -24.33 -10.42
CA LEU A 62 -14.06 -25.17 -11.34
C LEU A 62 -14.07 -26.61 -10.83
N LEU A 63 -14.51 -27.54 -11.67
CA LEU A 63 -14.61 -28.97 -11.36
C LEU A 63 -13.52 -29.75 -12.11
N PRO A 64 -13.00 -30.86 -11.54
CA PRO A 64 -12.07 -31.71 -12.26
C PRO A 64 -12.79 -32.36 -13.45
N GLY A 65 -12.30 -32.08 -14.66
CA GLY A 65 -12.79 -32.69 -15.90
C GLY A 65 -12.31 -34.12 -16.05
N ARG A 66 -12.68 -34.75 -17.18
CA ARG A 66 -12.37 -36.18 -17.40
C ARG A 66 -10.93 -36.49 -17.77
N ILE A 67 -10.20 -35.49 -18.28
CA ILE A 67 -8.85 -35.66 -18.82
C ILE A 67 -7.85 -35.18 -17.77
N ARG A 68 -6.94 -36.06 -17.36
CA ARG A 68 -5.81 -35.73 -16.50
C ARG A 68 -4.77 -34.95 -17.30
N VAL A 69 -4.12 -33.98 -16.65
CA VAL A 69 -3.02 -33.24 -17.27
C VAL A 69 -1.86 -34.19 -17.56
N GLY A 70 -1.41 -34.20 -18.82
CA GLY A 70 -0.34 -35.08 -19.31
C GLY A 70 -0.83 -36.34 -20.04
N ASP A 71 -2.12 -36.71 -19.95
CA ASP A 71 -2.65 -37.92 -20.62
C ASP A 71 -2.83 -37.72 -22.13
N VAL A 72 -3.14 -36.48 -22.55
CA VAL A 72 -3.39 -36.10 -23.95
C VAL A 72 -2.53 -34.90 -24.30
N PRO A 73 -1.85 -34.90 -25.47
CA PRO A 73 -1.08 -33.75 -25.95
C PRO A 73 -1.97 -32.50 -26.08
N PRO A 74 -1.50 -31.30 -25.68
CA PRO A 74 -2.30 -30.07 -25.73
C PRO A 74 -2.92 -29.77 -27.09
N GLU A 75 -2.20 -30.03 -28.19
CA GLU A 75 -2.68 -29.85 -29.57
C GLU A 75 -3.87 -30.73 -29.96
N GLN A 76 -4.17 -31.76 -29.17
CA GLN A 76 -5.34 -32.65 -29.36
C GLN A 76 -6.49 -32.31 -28.40
N LEU A 77 -6.32 -31.31 -27.53
CA LEU A 77 -7.36 -30.88 -26.59
C LEU A 77 -8.35 -29.93 -27.28
N SER A 78 -9.55 -30.42 -27.53
CA SER A 78 -10.71 -29.60 -27.90
C SER A 78 -11.40 -28.98 -26.67
N LEU A 79 -10.63 -28.39 -25.76
CA LEU A 79 -11.11 -27.75 -24.53
C LEU A 79 -11.01 -26.22 -24.63
N PRO A 80 -11.91 -25.47 -23.96
CA PRO A 80 -11.74 -24.03 -23.83
C PRO A 80 -10.53 -23.69 -22.95
N GLN A 81 -9.82 -22.63 -23.34
CA GLN A 81 -8.74 -22.04 -22.55
C GLN A 81 -9.28 -20.92 -21.65
N HIS A 82 -8.50 -20.56 -20.63
CA HIS A 82 -8.78 -19.43 -19.73
C HIS A 82 -10.15 -19.49 -19.05
N LEU A 83 -10.57 -20.69 -18.65
CA LEU A 83 -11.80 -20.85 -17.87
C LEU A 83 -11.65 -20.15 -16.53
N GLN A 84 -12.64 -19.31 -16.21
CA GLN A 84 -12.76 -18.61 -14.94
C GLN A 84 -14.18 -18.76 -14.41
N ILE A 85 -14.29 -18.81 -13.07
CA ILE A 85 -15.58 -18.74 -12.39
C ILE A 85 -16.13 -17.31 -12.42
N ASP A 86 -17.41 -17.17 -12.11
CA ASP A 86 -18.03 -15.87 -11.91
C ASP A 86 -17.30 -15.05 -10.83
N ARG A 87 -17.18 -13.73 -11.04
CA ARG A 87 -16.42 -12.85 -10.14
C ARG A 87 -17.00 -12.81 -8.71
N GLN A 88 -18.32 -12.89 -8.55
CA GLN A 88 -18.94 -12.92 -7.22
C GLN A 88 -18.68 -14.27 -6.53
N ALA A 89 -18.62 -15.36 -7.30
CA ALA A 89 -18.25 -16.66 -6.76
C ALA A 89 -16.79 -16.68 -6.28
N ALA A 90 -15.85 -16.12 -7.06
CA ALA A 90 -14.46 -15.96 -6.64
C ALA A 90 -14.34 -15.15 -5.34
N LYS A 91 -15.02 -14.01 -5.24
CA LYS A 91 -15.06 -13.18 -4.01
C LYS A 91 -15.58 -13.96 -2.81
N LYS A 92 -16.65 -14.73 -2.98
CA LYS A 92 -17.22 -15.54 -1.91
C LYS A 92 -16.25 -16.62 -1.44
N GLN A 93 -15.53 -17.27 -2.36
CA GLN A 93 -14.54 -18.29 -2.03
C GLN A 93 -13.33 -17.69 -1.30
N ALA A 94 -12.79 -16.57 -1.77
CA ALA A 94 -11.68 -15.87 -1.12
C ALA A 94 -12.02 -15.46 0.33
N ARG A 95 -13.18 -14.84 0.54
CA ARG A 95 -13.65 -14.46 1.89
C ARG A 95 -13.88 -15.66 2.80
N ALA A 96 -14.48 -16.74 2.27
CA ALA A 96 -14.67 -17.96 3.06
C ALA A 96 -13.33 -18.57 3.49
N ALA A 97 -12.32 -18.57 2.61
CA ALA A 97 -10.98 -19.05 2.94
C ALA A 97 -10.28 -18.17 3.99
N GLU A 98 -10.45 -16.86 3.91
CA GLU A 98 -9.95 -15.92 4.92
C GLU A 98 -10.62 -16.15 6.29
N GLU A 99 -11.95 -16.30 6.32
CA GLU A 99 -12.71 -16.61 7.53
C GLU A 99 -12.31 -17.96 8.13
N GLU A 100 -12.10 -18.98 7.30
CA GLU A 100 -11.68 -20.33 7.73
C GLU A 100 -10.27 -20.34 8.33
N ALA A 101 -9.37 -19.44 7.91
CA ALA A 101 -8.05 -19.27 8.54
C ALA A 101 -8.16 -18.93 10.04
N GLY A 102 -9.31 -18.38 10.47
CA GLY A 102 -9.87 -18.46 11.84
C GLY A 102 -9.21 -17.59 12.91
N VAL A 103 -7.98 -17.11 12.70
CA VAL A 103 -7.26 -16.26 13.65
C VAL A 103 -6.86 -14.95 13.01
N ARG A 104 -7.46 -13.87 13.52
CA ARG A 104 -7.22 -12.52 13.04
C ARG A 104 -5.86 -12.01 13.53
N PRO A 105 -4.95 -11.61 12.62
CA PRO A 105 -3.66 -11.05 13.00
C PRO A 105 -3.76 -9.85 13.95
N ARG A 106 -2.80 -9.73 14.87
CA ARG A 106 -2.65 -8.63 15.83
C ARG A 106 -2.52 -7.28 15.13
N TRP A 107 -1.86 -7.19 13.98
CA TRP A 107 -1.81 -5.92 13.23
C TRP A 107 -3.21 -5.43 12.81
N MET A 108 -4.10 -6.33 12.38
CA MET A 108 -5.48 -5.97 12.06
C MET A 108 -6.23 -5.51 13.32
N GLN A 109 -6.01 -6.18 14.46
CA GLN A 109 -6.61 -5.77 15.73
C GLN A 109 -6.13 -4.37 16.17
N ARG A 110 -4.84 -4.07 16.03
CA ARG A 110 -4.29 -2.73 16.32
C ARG A 110 -4.90 -1.67 15.41
N ARG A 111 -5.10 -2.00 14.14
CA ARG A 111 -5.75 -1.12 13.17
C ARG A 111 -7.20 -0.83 13.55
N ASP A 112 -7.98 -1.85 13.92
CA ASP A 112 -9.35 -1.69 14.42
C ASP A 112 -9.39 -0.83 15.68
N GLU A 113 -8.50 -1.08 16.65
CA GLU A 113 -8.37 -0.29 17.89
C GLU A 113 -8.10 1.19 17.56
N HIS A 114 -7.26 1.47 16.58
CA HIS A 114 -6.94 2.81 16.13
C HIS A 114 -8.14 3.49 15.44
N GLN A 115 -8.80 2.80 14.51
CA GLN A 115 -9.99 3.31 13.83
C GLN A 115 -11.12 3.61 14.83
N GLN A 116 -11.33 2.75 15.82
CA GLN A 116 -12.32 2.99 16.87
C GLN A 116 -11.98 4.20 17.74
N LYS A 117 -10.69 4.46 18.01
CA LYS A 117 -10.26 5.68 18.71
C LYS A 117 -10.53 6.92 17.88
N LYS A 118 -10.13 6.92 16.59
CA LYS A 118 -10.40 8.03 15.65
C LYS A 118 -11.90 8.32 15.55
N ALA A 119 -12.75 7.30 15.46
CA ALA A 119 -14.21 7.48 15.38
C ALA A 119 -14.85 8.05 16.68
N ARG A 120 -14.19 7.89 17.84
CA ARG A 120 -14.70 8.38 19.14
C ARG A 120 -14.23 9.79 19.50
N MET A 121 -13.14 10.26 18.91
CA MET A 121 -12.67 11.64 19.11
C MET A 121 -13.52 12.56 18.25
N ALA A 122 -14.18 13.55 18.88
CA ALA A 122 -14.81 14.62 18.13
C ALA A 122 -13.69 15.44 17.45
N PRO A 123 -13.72 15.62 16.12
CA PRO A 123 -12.64 16.31 15.43
C PRO A 123 -12.56 17.78 15.89
N SER A 124 -11.44 18.17 16.49
CA SER A 124 -11.11 19.57 16.74
C SER A 124 -10.31 20.13 15.55
N PRO A 125 -10.52 21.39 15.14
CA PRO A 125 -9.74 22.04 14.07
C PRO A 125 -8.22 22.11 14.35
N ASP A 126 -7.82 21.99 15.61
CA ASP A 126 -6.44 22.12 16.09
C ASP A 126 -5.79 20.77 16.49
N ASP A 127 -6.46 19.64 16.27
CA ASP A 127 -5.89 18.34 16.64
C ASP A 127 -4.79 17.93 15.63
N GLU A 128 -3.54 17.82 16.11
CA GLU A 128 -2.53 17.00 15.45
C GLU A 128 -3.06 15.55 15.40
N ASP A 129 -3.17 14.98 14.19
CA ASP A 129 -3.64 13.61 13.94
C ASP A 129 -2.81 12.63 14.78
N PRO A 130 -3.37 12.02 15.85
CA PRO A 130 -2.62 11.19 16.78
C PRO A 130 -2.42 9.78 16.22
N SER A 131 -2.09 9.66 14.93
CA SER A 131 -1.74 8.38 14.35
C SER A 131 -0.54 7.79 15.10
N PRO A 132 -0.55 6.50 15.48
CA PRO A 132 0.61 5.86 16.08
C PRO A 132 1.76 5.89 15.07
N ALA A 133 2.62 6.90 15.20
CA ALA A 133 3.75 7.11 14.31
C ALA A 133 4.69 5.89 14.39
N THR A 134 4.90 5.24 13.26
CA THR A 134 5.85 4.11 13.15
C THR A 134 7.23 4.69 12.88
N VAL A 135 7.81 5.32 13.89
CA VAL A 135 9.09 6.05 13.81
C VAL A 135 10.09 5.52 14.81
N GLY A 136 11.37 5.77 14.56
CA GLY A 136 12.48 5.32 15.39
C GLY A 136 12.97 3.93 15.01
N ASN A 137 13.38 3.15 16.02
CA ASN A 137 14.05 1.87 15.83
C ASN A 137 13.10 0.71 16.13
N TYR A 138 12.88 -0.15 15.15
CA TYR A 138 12.09 -1.36 15.28
C TYR A 138 12.97 -2.59 15.09
N VAL A 139 12.79 -3.60 15.93
CA VAL A 139 13.54 -4.87 15.88
C VAL A 139 12.57 -6.05 15.83
N GLY A 140 12.54 -6.74 14.69
CA GLY A 140 11.82 -8.00 14.47
C GLY A 140 12.67 -9.23 14.77
N LEU A 141 12.05 -10.41 14.75
CA LEU A 141 12.74 -11.70 14.84
C LEU A 141 12.67 -12.41 13.50
N CYS A 142 13.80 -12.93 13.01
CA CYS A 142 13.86 -13.77 11.81
C CYS A 142 14.41 -15.15 12.19
N LEU A 143 13.53 -16.14 12.23
CA LEU A 143 13.86 -17.53 12.52
C LEU A 143 14.33 -18.23 11.24
N LEU A 144 15.50 -18.87 11.33
CA LEU A 144 16.02 -19.74 10.29
C LEU A 144 15.78 -21.19 10.67
N ILE A 145 15.15 -21.95 9.77
CA ILE A 145 14.78 -23.33 10.02
C ILE A 145 15.38 -24.21 8.91
N GLN A 146 16.00 -25.32 9.33
CA GLN A 146 16.40 -26.41 8.45
C GLN A 146 15.78 -27.72 8.93
N PHE A 147 15.85 -28.75 8.11
CA PHE A 147 15.30 -30.07 8.42
C PHE A 147 16.44 -31.10 8.51
N PRO A 148 16.26 -32.21 9.24
CA PRO A 148 17.28 -33.27 9.31
C PRO A 148 17.71 -33.79 7.93
N ASP A 149 16.80 -33.78 6.96
CA ASP A 149 17.00 -34.22 5.58
C ASP A 149 17.24 -33.08 4.56
N VAL A 150 17.06 -31.82 4.96
CA VAL A 150 17.22 -30.65 4.08
C VAL A 150 17.97 -29.53 4.81
N PRO A 151 19.29 -29.39 4.58
CA PRO A 151 20.11 -28.39 5.25
C PRO A 151 19.85 -26.97 4.71
N GLY A 152 20.14 -25.95 5.52
CA GLY A 152 20.18 -24.56 5.06
C GLY A 152 21.31 -24.35 4.05
N THR A 153 21.01 -23.77 2.90
CA THR A 153 21.97 -23.56 1.79
C THR A 153 22.51 -22.13 1.72
N ILE A 154 21.79 -21.16 2.28
CA ILE A 154 22.25 -19.77 2.38
C ILE A 154 22.74 -19.55 3.81
N ASP A 155 23.98 -19.08 3.96
CA ASP A 155 24.57 -18.80 5.27
C ASP A 155 23.72 -17.79 6.07
N SER A 156 23.61 -18.01 7.40
CA SER A 156 22.82 -17.12 8.26
C SER A 156 23.32 -15.68 8.27
N GLY A 157 24.62 -15.45 8.09
CA GLY A 157 25.21 -14.11 7.96
C GLY A 157 24.79 -13.42 6.66
N LYS A 158 24.59 -14.17 5.56
CA LYS A 158 24.02 -13.60 4.32
C LYS A 158 22.56 -13.21 4.50
N ILE A 159 21.79 -13.98 5.26
CA ILE A 159 20.40 -13.64 5.57
C ILE A 159 20.35 -12.43 6.53
N ASP A 160 21.26 -12.35 7.50
CA ASP A 160 21.44 -11.16 8.34
C ASP A 160 21.75 -9.91 7.50
N ASN A 161 22.67 -10.02 6.54
CA ASN A 161 22.97 -8.96 5.59
C ASN A 161 21.74 -8.54 4.78
N PHE A 162 20.99 -9.50 4.22
CA PHE A 162 19.73 -9.24 3.51
C PHE A 162 18.72 -8.47 4.38
N CYS A 163 18.63 -8.80 5.67
CA CYS A 163 17.73 -8.11 6.59
C CYS A 163 18.24 -6.73 7.05
N ASN A 164 19.56 -6.57 7.25
CA ASN A 164 20.11 -5.51 8.10
C ASN A 164 21.23 -4.67 7.48
N GLN A 165 21.97 -5.18 6.50
CA GLN A 165 23.16 -4.49 5.98
C GLN A 165 22.76 -3.24 5.20
N THR A 166 23.43 -2.13 5.47
CA THR A 166 23.31 -0.90 4.68
C THR A 166 23.92 -1.10 3.30
N GLU A 167 23.25 -0.59 2.26
CA GLU A 167 23.73 -0.67 0.87
C GLU A 167 23.92 -2.13 0.39
N TYR A 168 23.07 -3.04 0.90
CA TYR A 168 23.08 -4.44 0.48
C TYR A 168 22.74 -4.58 -1.01
N SER A 169 23.42 -5.50 -1.72
CA SER A 169 23.26 -5.66 -3.17
C SER A 169 23.29 -7.12 -3.66
N GLU A 170 23.41 -8.11 -2.76
CA GLU A 170 23.40 -9.51 -3.19
C GLU A 170 22.02 -9.93 -3.75
N PHE A 171 22.04 -10.92 -4.64
CA PHE A 171 20.88 -11.41 -5.41
C PHE A 171 20.16 -10.33 -6.23
N GLY A 172 20.85 -9.24 -6.58
CA GLY A 172 20.29 -8.15 -7.37
C GLY A 172 19.31 -7.27 -6.59
N ASN A 173 19.25 -7.39 -5.26
CA ASN A 173 18.40 -6.54 -4.44
C ASN A 173 18.92 -5.10 -4.40
N ASN A 174 17.99 -4.14 -4.41
CA ASN A 174 18.30 -2.74 -4.18
C ASN A 174 18.25 -2.44 -2.68
N GLY A 175 19.32 -2.72 -1.94
CA GLY A 175 19.36 -2.56 -0.48
C GLY A 175 18.79 -3.74 0.30
N SER A 176 18.91 -3.67 1.61
CA SER A 176 18.34 -4.66 2.55
C SER A 176 16.89 -4.33 2.90
N VAL A 177 16.25 -5.20 3.70
CA VAL A 177 14.95 -4.89 4.33
C VAL A 177 15.06 -3.60 5.16
N ARG A 178 16.15 -3.43 5.91
CA ARG A 178 16.45 -2.20 6.63
C ARG A 178 16.49 -0.98 5.69
N ASP A 179 17.23 -1.08 4.59
CA ASP A 179 17.36 0.03 3.64
C ASP A 179 16.01 0.37 3.01
N TYR A 180 15.17 -0.63 2.70
CA TYR A 180 13.84 -0.39 2.16
C TYR A 180 13.01 0.52 3.08
N PHE A 181 12.84 0.14 4.35
CA PHE A 181 12.05 0.92 5.30
C PHE A 181 12.70 2.26 5.65
N TYR A 182 14.04 2.32 5.70
CA TYR A 182 14.76 3.57 5.92
C TYR A 182 14.55 4.56 4.77
N ASP A 183 14.65 4.10 3.52
CA ASP A 183 14.47 4.94 2.33
C ASP A 183 13.05 5.50 2.23
N ILE A 184 12.03 4.64 2.31
CA ILE A 184 10.64 5.06 2.08
C ILE A 184 10.06 5.91 3.22
N SER A 185 10.68 5.85 4.41
CA SER A 185 10.30 6.66 5.57
C SER A 185 11.06 7.99 5.65
N ASP A 186 11.92 8.30 4.66
CA ASP A 186 12.84 9.44 4.68
C ASP A 186 13.72 9.46 5.94
N GLY A 187 14.22 8.29 6.34
CA GLY A 187 15.09 8.08 7.49
C GLY A 187 14.38 8.07 8.85
N LYS A 188 13.05 8.15 8.89
CA LYS A 188 12.27 8.19 10.14
C LYS A 188 12.10 6.84 10.80
N LEU A 189 12.20 5.75 10.05
CA LEU A 189 12.14 4.37 10.55
C LEU A 189 13.43 3.64 10.22
N THR A 190 14.04 3.02 11.23
CA THR A 190 15.07 1.99 11.04
C THR A 190 14.49 0.66 11.52
N TYR A 191 14.17 -0.22 10.58
CA TYR A 191 13.69 -1.56 10.88
C TYR A 191 14.83 -2.58 10.69
N MET A 192 15.12 -3.34 11.74
CA MET A 192 16.14 -4.41 11.72
C MET A 192 15.52 -5.72 12.21
N ASN A 193 16.21 -6.83 11.95
CA ASN A 193 15.84 -8.14 12.45
C ASN A 193 16.96 -8.75 13.30
N ARG A 194 16.58 -9.55 14.29
CA ARG A 194 17.48 -10.54 14.89
C ARG A 194 17.37 -11.82 14.09
N VAL A 195 18.36 -12.09 13.24
CA VAL A 195 18.45 -13.34 12.49
C VAL A 195 19.07 -14.42 13.37
N THR A 196 18.40 -15.56 13.51
CA THR A 196 18.91 -16.66 14.34
C THR A 196 19.90 -17.53 13.57
N ALA A 197 20.67 -18.34 14.29
CA ALA A 197 21.25 -19.54 13.69
C ALA A 197 20.12 -20.49 13.23
N TYR A 198 20.45 -21.44 12.35
CA TYR A 198 19.51 -22.46 11.93
C TYR A 198 19.08 -23.35 13.09
N TYR A 199 17.77 -23.38 13.35
CA TYR A 199 17.11 -24.44 14.12
C TYR A 199 16.92 -25.67 13.23
N THR A 200 17.25 -26.86 13.72
CA THR A 200 16.94 -28.12 13.01
C THR A 200 15.62 -28.67 13.54
N ALA A 201 14.64 -28.78 12.66
CA ALA A 201 13.31 -29.30 12.97
C ALA A 201 13.36 -30.72 13.56
N ASN A 202 12.37 -31.06 14.39
CA ASN A 202 12.31 -32.38 15.04
C ASN A 202 12.06 -33.53 14.06
N HIS A 203 11.46 -33.23 12.91
CA HIS A 203 11.12 -34.20 11.87
C HIS A 203 11.70 -33.81 10.50
N ASN A 204 11.76 -34.78 9.59
CA ASN A 204 12.08 -34.52 8.18
C ASN A 204 11.05 -33.58 7.54
N ARG A 205 11.46 -32.88 6.47
CA ARG A 205 10.61 -31.89 5.80
C ARG A 205 9.24 -32.44 5.40
N SER A 206 9.17 -33.72 4.98
CA SER A 206 7.94 -34.41 4.58
C SER A 206 6.83 -34.42 5.65
N HIS A 207 7.18 -34.37 6.94
CA HIS A 207 6.22 -34.24 8.04
C HIS A 207 5.47 -32.91 8.00
N TYR A 208 6.22 -31.81 7.79
CA TYR A 208 5.68 -30.47 7.78
C TYR A 208 5.02 -30.09 6.45
N THR A 209 5.44 -30.75 5.37
CA THR A 209 4.88 -30.57 4.03
C THR A 209 3.81 -31.60 3.70
N ASN A 210 3.26 -32.33 4.69
CA ASN A 210 2.26 -33.36 4.44
C ASN A 210 0.94 -32.75 3.95
N PRO A 211 0.49 -33.00 2.70
CA PRO A 211 -0.72 -32.41 2.14
C PRO A 211 -2.01 -33.00 2.74
N ALA A 212 -1.93 -34.11 3.48
CA ALA A 212 -3.09 -34.69 4.18
C ALA A 212 -3.43 -33.95 5.48
N ILE A 213 -2.59 -33.01 5.91
CA ILE A 213 -2.83 -32.17 7.09
C ILE A 213 -3.32 -30.80 6.61
N SER A 214 -4.37 -30.28 7.27
CA SER A 214 -4.90 -28.95 6.97
C SER A 214 -3.80 -27.89 6.94
N PHE A 215 -3.88 -27.02 5.93
CA PHE A 215 -2.87 -26.04 5.62
C PHE A 215 -2.52 -25.15 6.82
N GLY A 216 -1.22 -24.87 6.97
CA GLY A 216 -0.62 -24.07 8.05
C GLY A 216 -0.64 -24.66 9.45
N MET A 217 -1.32 -25.80 9.71
CA MET A 217 -1.23 -26.48 11.00
C MET A 217 0.21 -26.89 11.32
N ARG A 218 0.89 -27.54 10.37
CA ARG A 218 2.30 -27.92 10.50
C ARG A 218 3.27 -26.74 10.47
N ALA A 219 2.92 -25.65 9.78
CA ALA A 219 3.72 -24.43 9.82
C ALA A 219 3.74 -23.84 11.24
N ARG A 220 2.58 -23.74 11.89
CA ARG A 220 2.47 -23.27 13.29
C ARG A 220 3.23 -24.17 14.27
N GLU A 221 3.14 -25.49 14.10
CA GLU A 221 3.95 -26.45 14.87
C GLU A 221 5.45 -26.16 14.71
N LEU A 222 5.94 -26.07 13.47
CA LEU A 222 7.35 -25.80 13.17
C LEU A 222 7.85 -24.47 13.79
N ILE A 223 7.02 -23.43 13.76
CA ILE A 223 7.32 -22.13 14.37
C ILE A 223 7.44 -22.26 15.89
N ILE A 224 6.50 -22.97 16.53
CA ILE A 224 6.49 -23.17 17.99
C ILE A 224 7.71 -23.99 18.42
N GLU A 225 8.10 -25.01 17.66
CA GLU A 225 9.31 -25.78 17.89
C GLU A 225 10.56 -24.89 17.90
N ALA A 226 10.73 -24.08 16.85
CA ALA A 226 11.87 -23.16 16.73
C ALA A 226 11.89 -22.11 17.85
N LEU A 227 10.74 -21.55 18.23
CA LEU A 227 10.63 -20.60 19.34
C LEU A 227 10.98 -21.24 20.69
N ASN A 228 10.56 -22.49 20.92
CA ASN A 228 10.91 -23.25 22.12
C ASN A 228 12.41 -23.51 22.22
N ASP A 229 13.05 -23.95 21.13
CA ASP A 229 14.50 -24.13 21.09
C ASP A 229 15.25 -22.82 21.38
N LEU A 230 14.85 -21.73 20.72
CA LEU A 230 15.45 -20.41 20.91
C LEU A 230 15.32 -19.92 22.36
N LYS A 231 14.15 -20.13 22.98
CA LYS A 231 13.89 -19.81 24.39
C LYS A 231 14.74 -20.66 25.33
N ASN A 232 14.85 -21.97 25.08
CA ASN A 232 15.65 -22.89 25.89
C ASN A 232 17.15 -22.57 25.81
N LYS A 233 17.62 -22.01 24.69
CA LYS A 233 18.99 -21.48 24.54
C LYS A 233 19.22 -20.12 25.20
N GLY A 234 18.21 -19.58 25.89
CA GLY A 234 18.34 -18.34 26.66
C GLY A 234 18.33 -17.07 25.81
N PHE A 235 17.71 -17.08 24.62
CA PHE A 235 17.61 -15.88 23.79
C PHE A 235 16.90 -14.74 24.53
N ASN A 236 17.48 -13.55 24.49
CA ASN A 236 16.90 -12.38 25.12
C ASN A 236 15.80 -11.75 24.22
N PHE A 237 14.54 -12.10 24.44
CA PHE A 237 13.42 -11.53 23.67
C PHE A 237 13.11 -10.06 23.99
N SER A 238 13.64 -9.50 25.07
CA SER A 238 13.34 -8.10 25.46
C SER A 238 13.86 -7.08 24.43
N GLN A 239 14.87 -7.45 23.63
CA GLN A 239 15.42 -6.62 22.56
C GLN A 239 14.47 -6.41 21.38
N LEU A 240 13.41 -7.22 21.27
CA LEU A 240 12.44 -7.14 20.17
C LEU A 240 11.42 -6.05 20.47
N THR A 241 11.03 -5.31 19.43
CA THR A 241 9.99 -4.29 19.52
C THR A 241 8.63 -4.95 19.68
N ALA A 242 7.87 -4.51 20.68
CA ALA A 242 6.54 -5.00 20.98
C ALA A 242 5.55 -3.84 21.12
N ASP A 243 4.26 -4.12 20.93
CA ASP A 243 3.20 -3.17 21.26
C ASP A 243 3.01 -3.04 22.79
N GLY A 244 2.12 -2.13 23.20
CA GLY A 244 1.82 -1.88 24.63
C GLY A 244 1.29 -3.10 25.40
N SER A 245 0.83 -4.14 24.70
CA SER A 245 0.33 -5.39 25.28
C SER A 245 1.38 -6.52 25.25
N GLY A 246 2.61 -6.20 24.83
CA GLY A 246 3.74 -7.13 24.77
C GLY A 246 3.77 -8.03 23.53
N TYR A 247 2.93 -7.78 22.53
CA TYR A 247 3.00 -8.52 21.26
C TYR A 247 4.17 -8.00 20.42
N VAL A 248 5.14 -8.86 20.12
CA VAL A 248 6.26 -8.54 19.24
C VAL A 248 5.71 -8.14 17.87
N ARG A 249 6.24 -7.06 17.31
CA ARG A 249 5.72 -6.45 16.07
C ARG A 249 5.86 -7.39 14.88
N ALA A 250 7.02 -8.04 14.69
CA ALA A 250 7.29 -8.87 13.52
C ALA A 250 8.01 -10.19 13.85
N LEU A 251 7.48 -11.27 13.29
CA LEU A 251 8.07 -12.61 13.29
C LEU A 251 8.16 -13.11 11.84
N ASN A 252 9.38 -13.33 11.38
CA ASN A 252 9.68 -13.77 10.03
C ASN A 252 10.28 -15.17 10.09
N ILE A 253 9.83 -16.09 9.23
CA ILE A 253 10.37 -17.44 9.16
C ILE A 253 10.87 -17.74 7.76
N PHE A 254 12.12 -18.15 7.70
CA PHE A 254 12.74 -18.74 6.53
C PHE A 254 13.01 -20.22 6.78
N TYR A 255 12.48 -21.10 5.93
CA TYR A 255 12.77 -22.54 6.00
C TYR A 255 13.64 -23.01 4.83
N ALA A 256 14.49 -24.00 5.05
CA ALA A 256 15.47 -24.45 4.06
C ALA A 256 14.85 -25.19 2.86
N GLY A 257 15.43 -24.93 1.68
CA GLY A 257 15.16 -25.67 0.44
C GLY A 257 14.05 -25.07 -0.42
N ALA A 258 13.90 -25.63 -1.62
CA ALA A 258 12.84 -25.23 -2.53
C ALA A 258 11.44 -25.57 -1.97
N ARG A 259 10.44 -24.79 -2.39
CA ARG A 259 9.02 -25.08 -2.16
C ARG A 259 8.65 -26.40 -2.86
N VAL A 260 8.01 -27.32 -2.12
CA VAL A 260 7.62 -28.65 -2.62
C VAL A 260 6.12 -28.94 -2.58
N ASN A 261 5.36 -28.14 -1.85
CA ASN A 261 3.90 -28.26 -1.83
C ASN A 261 3.27 -27.55 -3.02
N ASN A 262 2.11 -28.04 -3.43
CA ASN A 262 1.21 -27.31 -4.32
C ASN A 262 0.56 -26.13 -3.55
N TRP A 263 -0.21 -25.31 -4.26
CA TRP A 263 -0.88 -24.15 -3.67
C TRP A 263 -1.81 -24.55 -2.51
N SER A 264 -1.77 -23.77 -1.42
CA SER A 264 -2.58 -23.98 -0.21
C SER A 264 -2.37 -25.33 0.50
N GLU A 265 -1.15 -25.86 0.46
CA GLU A 265 -0.78 -27.10 1.15
C GLU A 265 0.53 -26.96 1.94
N GLY A 266 0.65 -27.71 3.04
CA GLY A 266 1.90 -27.85 3.81
C GLY A 266 2.56 -26.52 4.18
N LEU A 267 3.79 -26.30 3.69
CA LEU A 267 4.59 -25.09 3.95
C LEU A 267 4.54 -24.07 2.80
N TRP A 268 3.52 -24.10 1.94
CA TRP A 268 3.33 -23.07 0.92
C TRP A 268 3.44 -21.66 1.54
N PRO A 269 4.21 -20.71 0.97
CA PRO A 269 4.42 -19.41 1.59
C PRO A 269 3.14 -18.64 1.89
N HIS A 270 3.02 -18.15 3.12
CA HIS A 270 1.85 -17.46 3.65
C HIS A 270 2.19 -16.53 4.82
N SER A 271 1.22 -15.72 5.23
CA SER A 271 1.28 -14.81 6.36
C SER A 271 -0.03 -14.89 7.15
N TRP A 272 0.06 -15.24 8.43
CA TRP A 272 -1.07 -15.59 9.31
C TRP A 272 -0.76 -15.28 10.78
N ALA A 273 -1.68 -15.64 11.67
CA ALA A 273 -1.44 -15.72 13.11
C ALA A 273 -1.29 -17.17 13.62
N LEU A 274 -0.52 -17.32 14.70
CA LEU A 274 -0.48 -18.53 15.50
C LEU A 274 -1.87 -18.83 16.07
N ALA A 275 -2.21 -20.10 16.23
CA ALA A 275 -3.51 -20.54 16.77
C ALA A 275 -3.78 -19.98 18.17
N SER A 276 -2.72 -19.72 18.93
CA SER A 276 -2.76 -18.98 20.19
C SER A 276 -1.44 -18.22 20.34
N PRO A 277 -1.44 -17.03 20.96
CA PRO A 277 -0.20 -16.28 21.16
C PRO A 277 0.85 -17.09 21.92
N TYR A 278 2.06 -17.18 21.36
CA TYR A 278 3.18 -17.84 22.02
C TYR A 278 3.82 -16.89 23.04
N THR A 279 3.85 -17.27 24.31
CA THR A 279 4.44 -16.44 25.38
C THR A 279 5.94 -16.76 25.55
N ALA A 280 6.79 -15.90 24.98
CA ALA A 280 8.24 -16.03 25.08
C ALA A 280 8.77 -15.57 26.46
N SER A 281 8.19 -14.50 27.02
CA SER A 281 8.46 -14.01 28.38
C SER A 281 7.24 -13.24 28.93
N SER A 282 7.33 -12.69 30.15
CA SER A 282 6.23 -11.95 30.79
C SER A 282 5.73 -10.76 29.95
N ASN A 283 6.58 -10.14 29.13
CA ASN A 283 6.26 -8.98 28.30
C ASN A 283 6.52 -9.18 26.80
N ARG A 284 6.73 -10.43 26.34
CA ARG A 284 6.94 -10.75 24.92
C ARG A 284 6.09 -11.92 24.50
N LYS A 285 5.21 -11.68 23.53
CA LYS A 285 4.32 -12.67 22.93
C LYS A 285 4.42 -12.59 21.41
N PHE A 286 4.36 -13.72 20.74
CA PHE A 286 4.26 -13.79 19.28
C PHE A 286 2.84 -14.19 18.88
N SER A 287 2.34 -13.58 17.82
CA SER A 287 1.02 -13.88 17.25
C SER A 287 1.17 -14.01 15.74
N ASP A 288 1.48 -12.90 15.09
CA ASP A 288 1.50 -12.82 13.64
C ASP A 288 2.85 -13.26 13.12
N TYR A 289 2.86 -13.91 11.96
CA TYR A 289 4.08 -14.35 11.31
C TYR A 289 3.93 -14.35 9.79
N GLN A 290 5.06 -14.20 9.10
CA GLN A 290 5.21 -14.67 7.73
C GLN A 290 6.11 -15.90 7.70
N ILE A 291 5.88 -16.81 6.76
CA ILE A 291 6.73 -17.96 6.51
C ILE A 291 6.96 -18.14 5.01
N THR A 292 8.22 -18.31 4.63
CA THR A 292 8.60 -18.56 3.24
C THR A 292 9.82 -19.45 3.14
N ASN A 293 9.99 -20.09 1.98
CA ASN A 293 11.12 -20.97 1.72
C ASN A 293 12.37 -20.17 1.33
N ILE A 294 13.54 -20.69 1.67
CA ILE A 294 14.83 -20.23 1.15
C ILE A 294 15.08 -21.01 -0.14
N GLY A 295 14.75 -20.38 -1.26
CA GLY A 295 15.09 -20.89 -2.59
C GLY A 295 16.58 -20.69 -2.89
N SER A 296 16.88 -20.35 -4.15
CA SER A 296 18.25 -19.99 -4.58
C SER A 296 18.59 -18.51 -4.35
N GLN A 297 17.60 -17.68 -3.99
CA GLN A 297 17.75 -16.25 -3.81
C GLN A 297 16.78 -15.70 -2.76
N LEU A 298 17.18 -14.60 -2.11
CA LEU A 298 16.36 -13.80 -1.21
C LEU A 298 15.84 -12.58 -1.99
N THR A 299 14.56 -12.25 -1.84
CA THR A 299 13.92 -11.13 -2.54
C THR A 299 13.13 -10.25 -1.58
N LEU A 300 13.15 -8.93 -1.82
CA LEU A 300 12.59 -7.93 -0.92
C LEU A 300 11.05 -7.89 -0.93
N ARG A 301 10.40 -7.98 -2.09
CA ARG A 301 8.99 -7.55 -2.25
C ARG A 301 8.03 -8.19 -1.24
N THR A 302 7.95 -9.51 -1.21
CA THR A 302 7.06 -10.22 -0.28
C THR A 302 7.49 -9.98 1.17
N PHE A 303 8.79 -10.04 1.46
CA PHE A 303 9.25 -9.84 2.82
C PHE A 303 8.89 -8.45 3.35
N CYS A 304 9.12 -7.40 2.57
CA CYS A 304 8.79 -6.02 2.94
C CYS A 304 7.28 -5.79 3.00
N HIS A 305 6.47 -6.40 2.13
CA HIS A 305 5.02 -6.30 2.15
C HIS A 305 4.45 -6.83 3.48
N GLU A 306 4.81 -8.06 3.86
CA GLU A 306 4.36 -8.65 5.13
C GLU A 306 4.84 -7.88 6.36
N ASN A 307 6.07 -7.36 6.30
CA ASN A 307 6.57 -6.52 7.38
C ASN A 307 5.86 -5.16 7.44
N GLY A 308 5.37 -4.63 6.32
CA GLY A 308 4.51 -3.44 6.28
C GLY A 308 3.24 -3.62 7.12
N HIS A 309 2.58 -4.77 7.01
CA HIS A 309 1.48 -5.13 7.91
C HIS A 309 1.93 -5.19 9.37
N MET A 310 2.96 -5.99 9.64
CA MET A 310 3.39 -6.32 11.00
C MET A 310 3.92 -5.13 11.81
N ILE A 311 4.70 -4.24 11.18
CA ILE A 311 5.36 -3.13 11.89
C ILE A 311 4.61 -1.79 11.74
N CYS A 312 3.93 -1.56 10.63
CA CYS A 312 3.23 -0.29 10.34
C CYS A 312 1.70 -0.39 10.38
N ASP A 313 1.12 -1.58 10.58
CA ASP A 313 -0.33 -1.79 10.57
C ASP A 313 -0.99 -1.37 9.23
N PHE A 314 -0.21 -1.44 8.14
CA PHE A 314 -0.70 -1.13 6.79
C PHE A 314 -1.75 -2.14 6.35
N PRO A 315 -2.85 -1.71 5.72
CA PRO A 315 -3.77 -2.61 5.05
C PRO A 315 -3.23 -2.99 3.67
N ASP A 316 -3.80 -4.05 3.11
CA ASP A 316 -3.76 -4.24 1.66
C ASP A 316 -4.59 -3.20 0.94
N LEU A 317 -4.09 -2.80 -0.21
CA LEU A 317 -4.73 -1.86 -1.13
C LEU A 317 -5.07 -2.52 -2.48
N TYR A 318 -4.90 -3.83 -2.60
CA TYR A 318 -5.55 -4.64 -3.64
C TYR A 318 -6.96 -5.07 -3.20
N ASP A 319 -7.73 -5.58 -4.15
CA ASP A 319 -9.07 -6.12 -3.91
C ASP A 319 -9.01 -7.65 -3.80
N TYR A 320 -9.35 -8.18 -2.63
CA TYR A 320 -9.35 -9.63 -2.37
C TYR A 320 -10.41 -10.36 -3.19
N GLY A 321 -11.46 -9.66 -3.62
CA GLY A 321 -12.46 -10.21 -4.54
C GLY A 321 -12.00 -10.25 -5.99
N GLY A 322 -10.89 -9.59 -6.34
CA GLY A 322 -10.33 -9.54 -7.68
C GLY A 322 -11.24 -8.85 -8.71
N GLN A 323 -12.11 -7.92 -8.30
CA GLN A 323 -12.87 -7.12 -9.25
C GLN A 323 -12.06 -5.94 -9.79
N SER A 324 -11.12 -5.44 -8.99
CA SER A 324 -10.17 -4.41 -9.35
C SER A 324 -8.72 -4.87 -9.16
N SER A 325 -7.80 -4.06 -9.69
CA SER A 325 -6.36 -4.12 -9.41
C SER A 325 -5.97 -3.27 -8.19
N GLY A 326 -6.94 -2.72 -7.45
CA GLY A 326 -6.68 -1.80 -6.34
C GLY A 326 -5.88 -0.58 -6.79
N VAL A 327 -4.73 -0.32 -6.15
CA VAL A 327 -3.79 0.74 -6.56
C VAL A 327 -2.65 0.24 -7.47
N GLY A 328 -2.72 -0.99 -7.95
CA GLY A 328 -1.80 -1.59 -8.90
C GLY A 328 -0.32 -1.56 -8.49
N ASN A 329 0.55 -1.24 -9.46
CA ASN A 329 2.00 -1.18 -9.27
C ASN A 329 2.48 0.09 -8.55
N PHE A 330 1.59 1.01 -8.19
CA PHE A 330 1.97 2.29 -7.56
C PHE A 330 2.17 2.20 -6.04
N CYS A 331 1.89 1.05 -5.42
CA CYS A 331 2.09 0.81 -3.99
C CYS A 331 2.60 -0.62 -3.68
N LEU A 332 3.53 -0.76 -2.73
CA LEU A 332 3.96 -2.08 -2.23
C LEU A 332 2.83 -2.87 -1.58
N MET A 333 1.90 -2.22 -0.89
CA MET A 333 0.73 -2.88 -0.28
C MET A 333 -0.34 -3.28 -1.33
N CYS A 334 0.06 -3.34 -2.60
CA CYS A 334 -0.73 -3.81 -3.73
C CYS A 334 0.13 -4.76 -4.58
N SER A 335 0.40 -4.47 -5.84
CA SER A 335 1.20 -5.35 -6.72
C SER A 335 2.71 -5.19 -6.50
N GLY A 336 3.14 -4.04 -5.97
CA GLY A 336 4.51 -3.79 -5.50
C GLY A 336 5.64 -3.80 -6.53
N GLY A 337 5.35 -4.06 -7.80
CA GLY A 337 6.33 -4.06 -8.90
C GLY A 337 7.37 -5.18 -8.77
N SER A 338 8.66 -4.81 -8.71
CA SER A 338 9.79 -5.76 -8.78
C SER A 338 10.02 -6.55 -7.48
N ASN A 339 10.39 -7.83 -7.61
CA ASN A 339 10.76 -8.69 -6.49
C ASN A 339 12.02 -8.21 -5.74
N VAL A 340 12.99 -7.64 -6.45
CA VAL A 340 14.30 -7.24 -5.92
C VAL A 340 14.43 -5.74 -5.69
N ASN A 341 13.51 -4.95 -6.25
CA ASN A 341 13.41 -3.52 -6.03
C ASN A 341 11.93 -3.11 -5.94
N PRO A 342 11.23 -3.51 -4.87
CA PRO A 342 9.83 -3.17 -4.72
C PRO A 342 9.62 -1.65 -4.72
N THR A 343 8.49 -1.24 -5.30
CA THR A 343 8.05 0.16 -5.30
C THR A 343 7.82 0.67 -3.89
N GLN A 344 7.72 1.98 -3.73
CA GLN A 344 7.38 2.57 -2.43
C GLN A 344 5.91 2.27 -2.05
N VAL A 345 5.57 2.41 -0.76
CA VAL A 345 4.15 2.57 -0.36
C VAL A 345 3.63 3.95 -0.76
N CYS A 346 2.33 4.09 -0.99
CA CYS A 346 1.72 5.36 -1.43
C CYS A 346 1.73 6.44 -0.33
N ALA A 347 1.52 7.70 -0.72
CA ALA A 347 1.48 8.85 0.19
C ALA A 347 0.53 8.66 1.37
N TYR A 348 -0.62 8.01 1.18
CA TYR A 348 -1.56 7.67 2.25
C TYR A 348 -0.86 6.91 3.38
N LEU A 349 -0.20 5.79 3.06
CA LEU A 349 0.42 4.92 4.06
C LEU A 349 1.65 5.58 4.70
N LYS A 350 2.41 6.38 3.93
CA LYS A 350 3.50 7.18 4.48
C LYS A 350 2.98 8.24 5.45
N TYR A 351 1.88 8.91 5.12
CA TYR A 351 1.24 9.89 6.00
C TYR A 351 0.68 9.22 7.27
N ASP A 352 -0.05 8.12 7.14
CA ASP A 352 -0.61 7.34 8.26
C ASP A 352 0.49 6.83 9.20
N ALA A 353 1.66 6.43 8.67
CA ALA A 353 2.81 6.02 9.49
C ALA A 353 3.59 7.18 10.15
N GLY A 354 3.23 8.44 9.89
CA GLY A 354 3.95 9.63 10.39
C GLY A 354 5.23 9.97 9.61
N TRP A 355 5.37 9.48 8.38
CA TRP A 355 6.58 9.63 7.57
C TRP A 355 6.62 10.89 6.71
N ALA A 356 5.62 11.76 6.77
CA ALA A 356 5.61 13.04 6.04
C ALA A 356 6.75 13.98 6.49
N SER A 357 7.69 14.28 5.60
CA SER A 357 8.78 15.24 5.87
C SER A 357 8.27 16.68 5.77
N LYS A 358 7.29 16.90 4.90
CA LYS A 358 6.56 18.15 4.76
C LYS A 358 5.12 17.84 4.37
N LEU A 359 4.15 18.46 5.06
CA LEU A 359 2.74 18.37 4.74
C LEU A 359 2.21 19.78 4.48
N THR A 360 1.73 20.03 3.26
CA THR A 360 1.18 21.34 2.87
C THR A 360 -0.31 21.23 2.63
N ASN A 361 -1.11 21.93 3.44
CA ASN A 361 -2.55 22.03 3.19
C ASN A 361 -2.81 22.83 1.91
N LEU A 362 -3.58 22.24 0.99
CA LEU A 362 -3.99 22.89 -0.23
C LEU A 362 -5.16 23.85 0.04
N GLY A 363 -5.04 25.04 -0.52
CA GLY A 363 -6.05 26.06 -0.56
C GLY A 363 -6.09 26.73 -1.93
N PRO A 364 -7.01 27.68 -2.13
CA PRO A 364 -7.14 28.38 -3.40
C PRO A 364 -5.93 29.27 -3.70
N GLY A 365 -5.60 29.37 -4.98
CA GLY A 365 -4.64 30.31 -5.55
C GLY A 365 -3.18 30.04 -5.19
N MET A 366 -2.82 28.83 -4.76
CA MET A 366 -1.44 28.48 -4.39
C MET A 366 -0.60 28.08 -5.61
N SER A 367 0.71 28.29 -5.52
CA SER A 367 1.74 27.72 -6.40
C SER A 367 2.78 27.01 -5.53
N VAL A 368 2.72 25.68 -5.48
CA VAL A 368 3.53 24.87 -4.56
C VAL A 368 4.43 23.90 -5.33
N ASN A 369 5.67 23.74 -4.86
CA ASN A 369 6.61 22.76 -5.37
C ASN A 369 6.56 21.48 -4.53
N VAL A 370 6.49 20.34 -5.21
CA VAL A 370 6.50 19.00 -4.61
C VAL A 370 7.74 18.24 -5.11
N SER A 371 8.60 17.87 -4.17
CA SER A 371 9.86 17.19 -4.48
C SER A 371 9.64 15.68 -4.58
N SER A 372 10.23 15.04 -5.59
CA SER A 372 10.34 13.58 -5.63
C SER A 372 11.43 13.08 -4.67
N GLY A 373 11.36 11.81 -4.27
CA GLY A 373 12.37 11.18 -3.41
C GLY A 373 12.38 11.71 -1.97
N LYS A 374 11.39 12.52 -1.60
CA LYS A 374 11.11 12.99 -0.25
C LYS A 374 9.63 12.77 0.04
N ASN A 375 9.29 12.62 1.31
CA ASN A 375 7.90 12.51 1.75
C ASN A 375 7.28 13.91 1.89
N ASP A 376 7.36 14.68 0.81
CA ASP A 376 6.73 15.99 0.65
C ASP A 376 5.33 15.78 0.06
N PHE A 377 4.30 16.11 0.84
CA PHE A 377 2.91 15.88 0.44
C PHE A 377 2.12 17.18 0.40
N LEU A 378 1.20 17.25 -0.55
CA LEU A 378 0.08 18.21 -0.51
C LEU A 378 -1.17 17.47 -0.04
N ILE A 379 -2.01 18.12 0.75
CA ILE A 379 -3.23 17.48 1.28
C ILE A 379 -4.42 18.44 1.27
N LEU A 380 -5.60 17.95 0.89
CA LEU A 380 -6.87 18.63 1.14
C LEU A 380 -7.77 17.68 1.91
N LYS A 381 -8.12 18.04 3.14
CA LYS A 381 -9.02 17.25 3.99
C LYS A 381 -10.45 17.76 3.89
N LYS A 382 -11.41 16.83 3.87
CA LYS A 382 -12.81 17.14 4.12
C LYS A 382 -12.95 17.42 5.61
N SER A 383 -13.38 18.63 5.96
CA SER A 383 -13.44 19.09 7.36
C SER A 383 -14.13 18.07 8.25
N ASN A 384 -13.48 17.71 9.36
CA ASN A 384 -14.03 16.82 10.40
C ASN A 384 -14.38 15.41 9.90
N GLN A 385 -13.73 14.92 8.84
CA GLN A 385 -13.97 13.60 8.27
C GLN A 385 -12.66 12.87 7.93
N THR A 386 -12.78 11.58 7.64
CA THR A 386 -11.70 10.66 7.26
C THR A 386 -11.36 10.69 5.77
N GLU A 387 -12.08 11.52 5.01
CA GLU A 387 -11.96 11.65 3.56
C GLU A 387 -11.04 12.81 3.18
N TYR A 388 -10.09 12.58 2.27
CA TYR A 388 -9.14 13.58 1.82
C TYR A 388 -8.47 13.22 0.48
N PHE A 389 -7.90 14.23 -0.18
CA PHE A 389 -6.92 14.04 -1.25
C PHE A 389 -5.52 14.24 -0.70
N ILE A 390 -4.60 13.31 -0.97
CA ILE A 390 -3.17 13.48 -0.68
C ILE A 390 -2.35 13.27 -1.95
N ILE A 391 -1.34 14.12 -2.16
CA ILE A 391 -0.64 14.24 -3.44
C ILE A 391 0.87 14.12 -3.21
N GLU A 392 1.55 13.33 -4.04
CA GLU A 392 3.01 13.18 -4.04
C GLU A 392 3.61 13.20 -5.46
N ASN A 393 4.90 13.52 -5.56
CA ASN A 393 5.65 13.45 -6.82
C ASN A 393 6.41 12.11 -6.90
N ARG A 394 6.03 11.25 -7.86
CA ARG A 394 6.64 9.94 -8.10
C ARG A 394 7.47 9.99 -9.37
N ARG A 395 8.69 9.46 -9.32
CA ARG A 395 9.66 9.43 -10.43
C ARG A 395 10.13 8.01 -10.65
N GLN A 396 10.38 7.62 -11.90
CA GLN A 396 10.91 6.29 -12.22
C GLN A 396 12.41 6.18 -11.84
N ASN A 397 12.73 6.33 -10.57
CA ASN A 397 14.08 6.25 -10.03
C ASN A 397 14.12 5.53 -8.67
N LYS A 398 15.30 5.05 -8.29
CA LYS A 398 15.52 4.34 -7.01
C LYS A 398 14.50 3.21 -6.82
N ARG A 399 13.66 3.29 -5.79
CA ARG A 399 12.60 2.31 -5.47
C ARG A 399 11.52 2.24 -6.55
N ASP A 400 11.27 3.35 -7.22
CA ASP A 400 10.17 3.52 -8.17
C ASP A 400 10.59 3.31 -9.63
N THR A 401 11.80 2.81 -9.91
CA THR A 401 12.30 2.56 -11.28
C THR A 401 11.35 1.68 -12.12
N ALA A 402 10.56 0.81 -11.49
CA ALA A 402 9.61 -0.08 -12.16
C ALA A 402 8.16 0.45 -12.19
N LEU A 403 7.92 1.71 -11.78
CA LEU A 403 6.56 2.29 -11.89
C LEU A 403 6.10 2.32 -13.36
N PRO A 404 4.80 2.13 -13.64
CA PRO A 404 4.26 2.27 -15.00
C PRO A 404 4.37 3.69 -15.57
N ASP A 405 4.38 4.70 -14.70
CA ASP A 405 4.40 6.12 -15.06
C ASP A 405 5.20 6.96 -14.05
N GLU A 406 5.56 8.19 -14.44
CA GLU A 406 6.14 9.20 -13.57
C GLU A 406 5.39 10.54 -13.63
N GLY A 407 5.18 11.16 -12.47
CA GLY A 407 4.41 12.39 -12.40
C GLY A 407 3.85 12.65 -11.00
N LEU A 408 2.79 13.43 -10.96
CA LEU A 408 2.07 13.76 -9.75
C LEU A 408 0.99 12.70 -9.50
N ALA A 409 1.16 11.89 -8.45
CA ALA A 409 0.15 10.95 -8.00
C ALA A 409 -0.84 11.67 -7.09
N ILE A 410 -2.13 11.59 -7.43
CA ILE A 410 -3.23 12.14 -6.63
C ILE A 410 -4.00 10.95 -6.05
N TRP A 411 -3.97 10.81 -4.73
CA TRP A 411 -4.65 9.74 -4.01
C TRP A 411 -5.94 10.28 -3.38
N HIS A 412 -7.08 9.65 -3.66
CA HIS A 412 -8.33 9.89 -2.93
C HIS A 412 -8.46 8.84 -1.84
N VAL A 413 -8.54 9.30 -0.60
CA VAL A 413 -8.53 8.46 0.60
C VAL A 413 -9.79 8.68 1.39
N ASP A 414 -10.40 7.60 1.88
CA ASP A 414 -11.33 7.63 3.00
C ASP A 414 -11.01 6.47 3.95
N GLU A 415 -10.56 6.78 5.17
CA GLU A 415 -10.12 5.75 6.11
C GLU A 415 -11.24 4.78 6.55
N LEU A 416 -12.52 5.12 6.32
CA LEU A 416 -13.68 4.27 6.55
C LEU A 416 -14.06 3.37 5.35
N GLY A 417 -13.44 3.60 4.18
CA GLY A 417 -13.62 2.77 2.99
C GLY A 417 -12.90 1.42 3.07
N SER A 418 -13.01 0.64 1.99
CA SER A 418 -12.28 -0.62 1.78
C SER A 418 -11.87 -0.76 0.32
N ASN A 419 -10.67 -1.28 0.04
CA ASN A 419 -10.25 -1.56 -1.33
C ASN A 419 -10.97 -2.76 -1.97
N ASP A 420 -11.79 -3.49 -1.21
CA ASP A 420 -12.76 -4.47 -1.73
C ASP A 420 -14.10 -3.86 -2.20
N ASN A 421 -14.27 -2.54 -2.08
CA ASN A 421 -15.50 -1.82 -2.43
C ASN A 421 -15.31 -1.04 -3.74
N GLU A 422 -15.16 -1.79 -4.83
CA GLU A 422 -14.91 -1.30 -6.19
C GLU A 422 -16.07 -0.49 -6.80
N GLN A 423 -17.20 -0.38 -6.09
CA GLN A 423 -18.43 0.23 -6.61
C GLN A 423 -18.35 1.76 -6.73
N MET A 424 -17.40 2.41 -6.05
CA MET A 424 -17.18 3.87 -6.13
C MET A 424 -18.44 4.69 -5.82
N THR A 425 -19.18 4.27 -4.79
CA THR A 425 -20.39 4.94 -4.31
C THR A 425 -20.19 5.44 -2.88
N LEU A 426 -20.98 6.42 -2.44
CA LEU A 426 -20.96 6.92 -1.06
C LEU A 426 -21.00 5.82 0.02
N ALA A 427 -21.74 4.74 -0.23
CA ALA A 427 -21.89 3.64 0.74
C ALA A 427 -20.81 2.56 0.61
N LYS A 428 -20.15 2.48 -0.54
CA LYS A 428 -19.17 1.45 -0.90
C LYS A 428 -18.14 2.05 -1.85
N HIS A 429 -17.02 2.46 -1.29
CA HIS A 429 -15.90 3.08 -1.98
C HIS A 429 -14.56 2.62 -1.41
N TYR A 430 -13.51 2.89 -2.21
CA TYR A 430 -12.12 2.59 -1.87
C TYR A 430 -11.68 3.27 -0.59
N LYS A 431 -10.83 2.59 0.18
CA LYS A 431 -10.08 3.24 1.25
C LYS A 431 -9.03 4.17 0.67
N CYS A 432 -8.34 3.73 -0.37
CA CYS A 432 -7.40 4.53 -1.13
C CYS A 432 -7.50 4.15 -2.62
N SER A 433 -7.73 5.13 -3.48
CA SER A 433 -7.69 5.01 -4.94
C SER A 433 -6.66 5.97 -5.53
N LEU A 434 -6.10 5.60 -6.66
CA LEU A 434 -5.31 6.50 -7.49
C LEU A 434 -6.24 7.17 -8.49
N GLU A 435 -6.27 8.50 -8.50
CA GLU A 435 -6.94 9.24 -9.56
C GLU A 435 -6.11 9.10 -10.85
N GLN A 436 -6.50 8.17 -11.73
CA GLN A 436 -5.78 7.90 -12.99
C GLN A 436 -5.97 9.08 -13.95
N ALA A 437 -4.88 9.72 -14.34
CA ALA A 437 -4.90 11.00 -15.04
C ALA A 437 -5.64 10.98 -16.38
N ASP A 438 -5.71 9.82 -17.04
CA ASP A 438 -6.43 9.61 -18.30
C ASP A 438 -7.93 9.32 -18.15
N GLY A 439 -8.40 9.08 -16.92
CA GLY A 439 -9.79 8.77 -16.60
C GLY A 439 -10.30 7.42 -17.10
N ARG A 440 -9.43 6.48 -17.49
CA ARG A 440 -9.84 5.15 -18.00
C ARG A 440 -10.35 4.20 -16.93
N LEU A 441 -9.97 4.42 -15.68
CA LEU A 441 -10.32 3.55 -14.55
C LEU A 441 -9.86 2.11 -14.79
N ASP A 442 -8.67 1.94 -15.37
CA ASP A 442 -8.12 0.63 -15.71
C ASP A 442 -7.83 -0.20 -14.46
N LEU A 443 -7.39 0.44 -13.38
CA LEU A 443 -7.23 -0.18 -12.07
C LEU A 443 -8.56 -0.70 -11.52
N GLU A 444 -9.61 0.12 -11.47
CA GLU A 444 -10.91 -0.26 -10.92
C GLU A 444 -11.64 -1.29 -11.79
N ARG A 445 -11.35 -1.32 -13.10
CA ARG A 445 -11.91 -2.28 -14.06
C ARG A 445 -11.09 -3.57 -14.18
N ARG A 446 -9.94 -3.65 -13.49
CA ARG A 446 -8.96 -4.73 -13.62
C ARG A 446 -8.52 -4.95 -15.08
N ALA A 447 -8.34 -3.86 -15.82
CA ALA A 447 -7.86 -3.90 -17.19
C ALA A 447 -6.33 -4.07 -17.23
N ASN A 448 -5.62 -3.42 -16.31
CA ASN A 448 -4.17 -3.56 -16.13
C ASN A 448 -3.77 -3.24 -14.66
N ASN A 449 -2.46 -3.21 -14.36
CA ASN A 449 -1.92 -2.88 -13.02
C ASN A 449 -1.34 -1.46 -12.95
N GLY A 450 -1.82 -0.58 -13.82
CA GLY A 450 -1.34 0.75 -14.11
C GLY A 450 -0.58 0.84 -15.43
N ASP A 451 -0.63 2.00 -16.07
CA ASP A 451 0.03 2.31 -17.34
C ASP A 451 0.68 3.70 -17.37
N SER A 452 1.29 4.07 -18.51
CA SER A 452 2.07 5.29 -18.69
C SER A 452 1.24 6.57 -18.80
N THR A 453 -0.05 6.53 -18.48
CA THR A 453 -0.98 7.66 -18.54
C THR A 453 -1.78 7.87 -17.25
N ASP A 454 -1.37 7.22 -16.16
CA ASP A 454 -2.08 7.27 -14.87
C ASP A 454 -1.65 8.44 -13.97
N LEU A 455 -0.45 8.99 -14.12
CA LEU A 455 0.04 10.09 -13.29
C LEU A 455 -0.06 11.44 -14.01
N PHE A 456 -0.33 12.50 -13.24
CA PHE A 456 -0.54 13.82 -13.81
C PHE A 456 0.78 14.54 -14.12
N GLY A 457 0.83 15.24 -15.26
CA GLY A 457 2.00 16.01 -15.68
C GLY A 457 1.78 16.72 -17.01
N ALA A 458 2.55 17.78 -17.25
CA ALA A 458 2.62 18.39 -18.58
C ALA A 458 3.33 17.47 -19.58
N PRO A 459 2.93 17.46 -20.87
CA PRO A 459 2.01 18.42 -21.50
C PRO A 459 0.51 18.10 -21.42
N ASP A 460 0.11 16.85 -21.19
CA ASP A 460 -1.26 16.40 -21.39
C ASP A 460 -2.12 16.57 -20.12
N TYR A 461 -1.76 15.89 -19.04
CA TYR A 461 -2.56 15.78 -17.81
C TYR A 461 -2.25 16.88 -16.79
N ARG A 462 -2.53 18.12 -17.15
CA ARG A 462 -2.10 19.31 -16.38
C ARG A 462 -3.11 19.82 -15.35
N LYS A 463 -4.28 19.21 -15.24
CA LYS A 463 -5.42 19.74 -14.48
C LYS A 463 -6.17 18.62 -13.76
N PHE A 464 -6.69 18.94 -12.58
CA PHE A 464 -7.56 18.06 -11.81
C PHE A 464 -8.50 18.94 -10.98
N GLY A 465 -9.81 18.75 -11.10
CA GLY A 465 -10.81 19.62 -10.49
C GLY A 465 -12.22 19.06 -10.57
N PHE A 466 -13.21 19.85 -10.19
CA PHE A 466 -14.61 19.40 -10.08
C PHE A 466 -15.19 18.92 -11.42
N SER A 467 -14.75 19.52 -12.53
CA SER A 467 -15.26 19.29 -13.89
C SER A 467 -14.33 18.45 -14.77
N THR A 468 -13.21 17.96 -14.25
CA THR A 468 -12.28 17.10 -15.01
C THR A 468 -12.75 15.64 -15.02
N THR A 469 -12.07 14.78 -15.77
CA THR A 469 -12.20 13.33 -15.65
C THR A 469 -10.79 12.76 -15.55
N PRO A 470 -10.41 12.15 -14.40
CA PRO A 470 -11.20 12.02 -13.17
C PRO A 470 -11.46 13.37 -12.50
N ASN A 471 -12.39 13.42 -11.54
CA ASN A 471 -12.83 14.67 -10.90
C ASN A 471 -12.49 14.70 -9.41
N SER A 472 -12.44 15.90 -8.83
CA SER A 472 -12.09 16.10 -7.42
C SER A 472 -13.28 16.09 -6.45
N LYS A 473 -14.41 15.45 -6.77
CA LYS A 473 -15.56 15.40 -5.84
C LYS A 473 -15.28 14.46 -4.68
N TRP A 474 -15.94 14.73 -3.56
CA TRP A 474 -16.05 13.75 -2.48
C TRP A 474 -16.93 12.57 -2.91
N TRP A 475 -16.87 11.45 -2.17
CA TRP A 475 -17.68 10.26 -2.42
C TRP A 475 -19.20 10.51 -2.32
N ASP A 476 -19.62 11.56 -1.61
CA ASP A 476 -21.02 12.02 -1.58
C ASP A 476 -21.43 12.88 -2.79
N GLY A 477 -20.50 13.10 -3.73
CA GLY A 477 -20.69 13.88 -4.95
C GLY A 477 -20.59 15.39 -4.77
N SER A 478 -20.40 15.88 -3.53
CA SER A 478 -20.20 17.31 -3.27
C SER A 478 -18.80 17.78 -3.69
N ALA A 479 -18.68 19.09 -3.94
CA ALA A 479 -17.42 19.67 -4.37
C ALA A 479 -16.41 19.69 -3.22
N SER A 480 -15.18 19.22 -3.46
CA SER A 480 -14.09 19.34 -2.49
C SER A 480 -13.51 20.74 -2.37
N GLY A 481 -13.62 21.53 -3.45
CA GLY A 481 -12.90 22.79 -3.59
C GLY A 481 -11.45 22.62 -4.08
N LEU A 482 -10.99 21.39 -4.35
CA LEU A 482 -9.70 21.16 -5.00
C LEU A 482 -9.81 21.48 -6.49
N GLU A 483 -9.12 22.53 -6.91
CA GLU A 483 -9.07 22.97 -8.31
C GLU A 483 -7.62 23.19 -8.73
N ILE A 484 -6.97 22.16 -9.26
CA ILE A 484 -5.62 22.22 -9.82
C ILE A 484 -5.72 22.68 -11.28
N THR A 485 -5.21 23.88 -11.53
CA THR A 485 -5.30 24.56 -12.84
C THR A 485 -4.08 24.32 -13.71
N ASN A 486 -2.96 23.93 -13.12
CA ASN A 486 -1.73 23.63 -13.84
C ASN A 486 -0.79 22.75 -13.01
N ILE A 487 -0.23 21.74 -13.66
CA ILE A 487 0.85 20.89 -13.19
C ILE A 487 2.02 21.04 -14.19
N SER A 488 3.25 21.16 -13.70
CA SER A 488 4.44 21.22 -14.56
C SER A 488 4.76 19.85 -15.18
N ALA A 489 5.78 19.78 -16.03
CA ALA A 489 6.28 18.50 -16.53
C ALA A 489 6.83 17.65 -15.35
N PRO A 490 6.75 16.31 -15.44
CA PRO A 490 7.40 15.41 -14.49
C PRO A 490 8.89 15.72 -14.33
N GLY A 491 9.38 15.70 -13.08
CA GLY A 491 10.73 16.11 -12.75
C GLY A 491 11.06 15.91 -11.28
N VAL A 492 12.30 16.21 -10.88
CA VAL A 492 12.71 16.19 -9.46
C VAL A 492 11.79 17.06 -8.62
N THR A 493 11.29 18.15 -9.19
CA THR A 493 10.27 19.02 -8.61
C THR A 493 9.13 19.19 -9.59
N ILE A 494 7.90 19.00 -9.12
CA ILE A 494 6.67 19.36 -9.84
C ILE A 494 6.07 20.59 -9.18
N THR A 495 5.69 21.59 -9.98
CA THR A 495 4.94 22.76 -9.53
C THR A 495 3.45 22.54 -9.76
N VAL A 496 2.67 22.62 -8.69
CA VAL A 496 1.20 22.53 -8.68
C VAL A 496 0.61 23.92 -8.45
N LYS A 497 -0.35 24.32 -9.30
CA LYS A 497 -1.07 25.59 -9.15
C LYS A 497 -2.56 25.37 -8.94
N THR A 498 -3.12 25.92 -7.87
CA THR A 498 -4.57 25.87 -7.61
C THR A 498 -5.29 27.13 -8.07
N GLN A 499 -6.59 27.01 -8.34
CA GLN A 499 -7.44 28.12 -8.77
C GLN A 499 -7.56 29.15 -7.65
N ALA A 500 -7.35 30.43 -7.98
CA ALA A 500 -7.65 31.53 -7.07
C ALA A 500 -9.17 31.72 -6.97
N LEU A 501 -9.69 31.83 -5.74
CA LEU A 501 -11.10 32.07 -5.46
C LEU A 501 -11.29 33.43 -4.78
N TRP A 502 -12.43 34.07 -5.06
CA TRP A 502 -12.83 35.27 -4.35
C TRP A 502 -13.14 34.94 -2.89
N GLN A 503 -12.46 35.64 -1.99
CA GLN A 503 -12.77 35.66 -0.57
C GLN A 503 -13.73 36.81 -0.31
N ASN A 504 -14.99 36.46 -0.08
CA ASN A 504 -16.06 37.45 0.05
C ASN A 504 -16.24 37.91 1.50
N ASN A 505 -16.80 39.11 1.66
CA ASN A 505 -17.20 39.69 2.94
C ASN A 505 -16.05 39.81 3.95
N ARG A 506 -14.84 40.12 3.46
CA ARG A 506 -13.63 40.22 4.28
C ARG A 506 -13.58 41.57 4.98
N GLU A 507 -13.34 41.54 6.29
CA GLU A 507 -13.19 42.74 7.11
C GLU A 507 -11.71 43.14 7.10
N VAL A 508 -11.40 44.31 6.54
CA VAL A 508 -10.05 44.88 6.58
C VAL A 508 -9.81 45.43 7.97
N LEU A 509 -8.83 44.90 8.69
CA LEU A 509 -8.48 45.39 10.03
C LEU A 509 -7.36 46.42 9.98
N ARG A 510 -6.42 46.28 9.04
CA ARG A 510 -5.30 47.21 8.85
C ARG A 510 -4.85 47.25 7.40
N THR A 511 -4.33 48.39 6.98
CA THR A 511 -3.64 48.58 5.71
C THR A 511 -2.25 49.17 5.97
N HIS A 512 -1.27 48.83 5.13
CA HIS A 512 0.09 49.36 5.22
C HIS A 512 0.65 49.58 3.81
N ALA A 513 1.33 50.70 3.59
CA ALA A 513 2.07 50.97 2.36
C ALA A 513 3.48 51.45 2.70
N LYS A 514 4.46 50.99 1.90
CA LYS A 514 5.85 51.40 2.02
C LYS A 514 6.25 52.24 0.79
N ASN A 515 6.37 53.55 1.00
CA ASN A 515 6.58 54.54 -0.06
C ASN A 515 7.81 54.26 -0.93
N SER A 516 8.87 53.67 -0.39
CA SER A 516 10.11 53.40 -1.14
C SER A 516 10.08 52.15 -2.02
N THR A 517 9.12 51.24 -1.83
CA THR A 517 9.12 49.93 -2.49
C THR A 517 7.90 49.68 -3.38
N LYS A 518 7.04 50.69 -3.59
CA LYS A 518 5.76 50.56 -4.33
C LYS A 518 4.94 49.35 -3.88
N SER A 519 5.03 49.01 -2.60
CA SER A 519 4.41 47.82 -2.02
C SER A 519 3.38 48.24 -1.01
N ALA A 520 2.25 47.55 -1.03
CA ALA A 520 1.18 47.74 -0.08
C ALA A 520 0.65 46.39 0.42
N TRP A 521 -0.01 46.40 1.58
CA TRP A 521 -0.51 45.21 2.25
C TRP A 521 -1.84 45.51 2.95
N ALA A 522 -2.66 44.48 3.10
CA ALA A 522 -3.82 44.50 3.98
C ALA A 522 -3.82 43.28 4.91
N TYR A 523 -4.31 43.49 6.12
CA TYR A 523 -4.52 42.45 7.12
C TYR A 523 -6.03 42.32 7.36
N PHE A 524 -6.56 41.14 7.05
CA PHE A 524 -7.98 40.87 7.21
C PHE A 524 -8.24 40.12 8.52
N LYS A 525 -9.46 40.26 9.02
CA LYS A 525 -9.91 39.50 10.19
C LYS A 525 -9.89 37.99 9.90
N GLY A 526 -9.22 37.26 10.78
CA GLY A 526 -9.06 35.80 10.68
C GLY A 526 -7.79 35.34 9.96
N ASP A 527 -6.99 36.25 9.41
CA ASP A 527 -5.73 35.87 8.77
C ASP A 527 -4.58 35.75 9.76
N SER A 528 -3.70 34.77 9.53
CA SER A 528 -2.47 34.59 10.30
C SER A 528 -1.34 35.52 9.87
N ALA A 529 -1.45 36.19 8.71
CA ALA A 529 -0.40 37.05 8.15
C ALA A 529 -0.94 38.20 7.29
N TRP A 530 -0.07 39.17 6.97
CA TRP A 530 -0.37 40.25 6.02
C TRP A 530 -0.40 39.74 4.59
N ASN A 531 -1.37 40.20 3.79
CA ASN A 531 -1.47 39.89 2.37
C ASN A 531 -0.92 41.05 1.56
N GLN A 532 0.08 40.78 0.70
CA GLN A 532 0.66 41.82 -0.15
C GLN A 532 -0.28 42.12 -1.33
N VAL A 533 -0.43 43.39 -1.70
CA VAL A 533 -1.13 43.79 -2.92
C VAL A 533 -0.20 43.58 -4.12
N SER A 534 -0.63 42.78 -5.10
CA SER A 534 0.14 42.54 -6.32
C SER A 534 -0.15 43.63 -7.35
N ALA A 535 0.89 44.21 -7.94
CA ALA A 535 0.76 45.06 -9.11
C ALA A 535 0.49 44.18 -10.35
N SER A 536 -0.78 44.07 -10.77
CA SER A 536 -1.14 43.41 -12.04
C SER A 536 -1.06 44.36 -13.24
N THR A 537 -0.97 45.68 -13.00
CA THR A 537 -0.79 46.77 -13.97
C THR A 537 -0.03 47.93 -13.33
N THR A 538 0.38 48.92 -14.13
CA THR A 538 1.14 50.12 -13.67
C THR A 538 0.49 50.83 -12.47
N ASP A 539 -0.86 50.87 -12.42
CA ASP A 539 -1.64 51.50 -11.34
C ASP A 539 -2.42 50.48 -10.48
N GLY A 540 -2.25 49.18 -10.74
CA GLY A 540 -3.02 48.11 -10.10
C GLY A 540 -2.80 48.04 -8.58
N CYS A 541 -1.58 48.29 -8.11
CA CYS A 541 -1.30 48.32 -6.68
C CYS A 541 -2.03 49.49 -5.99
N THR A 542 -2.03 50.67 -6.60
CA THR A 542 -2.67 51.88 -6.07
C THR A 542 -4.18 51.71 -5.98
N ASN A 543 -4.83 51.29 -7.07
CA ASN A 543 -6.29 51.14 -7.10
C ASN A 543 -6.78 50.08 -6.11
N LEU A 544 -6.12 48.92 -6.07
CA LEU A 544 -6.47 47.86 -5.11
C LEU A 544 -6.25 48.31 -3.67
N PHE A 545 -5.14 49.01 -3.39
CA PHE A 545 -4.88 49.51 -2.05
C PHE A 545 -5.89 50.58 -1.62
N PHE A 546 -6.32 51.45 -2.53
CA PHE A 546 -7.38 52.42 -2.24
C PHE A 546 -8.69 51.74 -1.85
N THR A 547 -9.13 50.72 -2.59
CA THR A 547 -10.33 49.93 -2.24
C THR A 547 -10.23 49.33 -0.83
N LEU A 548 -9.05 48.82 -0.45
CA LEU A 548 -8.83 48.25 0.88
C LEU A 548 -8.84 49.32 1.98
N CYS A 549 -8.22 50.47 1.73
CA CYS A 549 -8.26 51.62 2.64
C CYS A 549 -9.68 52.17 2.80
N GLU A 550 -10.48 52.21 1.73
CA GLU A 550 -11.88 52.64 1.76
C GLU A 550 -12.73 51.68 2.58
N GLY A 551 -12.52 50.36 2.43
CA GLY A 551 -13.15 49.33 3.27
C GLY A 551 -12.85 49.52 4.75
N LEU A 552 -11.57 49.69 5.08
CA LEU A 552 -11.12 49.95 6.46
C LEU A 552 -11.73 51.24 7.03
N ALA A 553 -11.63 52.36 6.30
CA ALA A 553 -12.05 53.67 6.78
C ALA A 553 -13.57 53.78 7.02
N ASN A 554 -14.36 53.08 6.22
CA ASN A 554 -15.83 53.12 6.29
C ASN A 554 -16.44 51.90 7.00
N ASN A 555 -15.61 51.03 7.59
CA ASN A 555 -16.06 49.78 8.20
C ASN A 555 -16.90 48.91 7.24
N ARG A 556 -16.57 48.94 5.95
CA ARG A 556 -17.21 48.17 4.88
C ARG A 556 -16.41 46.91 4.61
N LYS A 557 -17.11 45.84 4.24
CA LYS A 557 -16.48 44.59 3.85
C LYS A 557 -16.02 44.68 2.40
N VAL A 558 -14.95 43.96 2.07
CA VAL A 558 -14.43 43.82 0.72
C VAL A 558 -14.51 42.38 0.26
N ASP A 559 -14.74 42.18 -1.02
CA ASP A 559 -14.50 40.89 -1.67
C ASP A 559 -13.11 40.98 -2.33
N VAL A 560 -12.24 39.99 -2.10
CA VAL A 560 -10.85 40.01 -2.63
C VAL A 560 -10.48 38.71 -3.31
N LEU A 561 -9.80 38.80 -4.44
CA LEU A 561 -9.21 37.64 -5.11
C LEU A 561 -7.75 37.53 -4.68
N ILE A 562 -7.40 36.44 -3.99
CA ILE A 562 -6.04 36.19 -3.50
C ILE A 562 -5.40 35.06 -4.30
N LYS A 563 -4.16 35.29 -4.74
CA LYS A 563 -3.32 34.33 -5.45
C LYS A 563 -1.88 34.44 -4.95
N ASP A 564 -1.27 33.32 -4.59
CA ASP A 564 0.10 33.19 -4.07
C ASP A 564 0.35 34.09 -2.84
N GLY A 565 -0.65 34.19 -1.95
CA GLY A 565 -0.60 35.07 -0.78
C GLY A 565 -0.69 36.57 -1.10
N LYS A 566 -1.06 36.91 -2.35
CA LYS A 566 -1.18 38.29 -2.81
C LYS A 566 -2.60 38.63 -3.26
N ILE A 567 -3.05 39.83 -2.91
CA ILE A 567 -4.32 40.40 -3.38
C ILE A 567 -4.10 40.84 -4.83
N ILE A 568 -4.79 40.18 -5.76
CA ILE A 568 -4.70 40.47 -7.20
C ILE A 568 -5.93 41.22 -7.71
N GLN A 569 -7.07 41.14 -7.01
CA GLN A 569 -8.28 41.94 -7.23
C GLN A 569 -8.98 42.23 -5.90
N ALA A 570 -9.70 43.35 -5.82
CA ALA A 570 -10.49 43.76 -4.67
C ALA A 570 -11.69 44.56 -5.15
N THR A 571 -12.85 44.35 -4.53
CA THR A 571 -14.04 45.17 -4.73
C THR A 571 -14.67 45.49 -3.39
N LEU A 572 -15.21 46.70 -3.29
CA LEU A 572 -15.87 47.18 -2.08
C LEU A 572 -17.36 46.80 -2.13
N LYS A 573 -17.90 46.33 -1.01
CA LYS A 573 -19.32 46.00 -0.87
C LYS A 573 -20.10 47.12 -0.24
#